data_AF-A0AAE0LDB2-F1
#
_entry.id   AF-A0AAE0LDB2-F1
#
_cell.length_a   1.000
_cell.length_b   1.000
_cell.length_c   1.000
_cell.angle_alpha   90.00
_cell.angle_beta   90.00
_cell.angle_gamma   90.00
#
_symmetry.space_group_name_H-M   'P 1'
#
loop_
_entity.id
_entity.type
_entity.pdbx_description
1 polymer ?
#
loop_
_entity_poly.entity_id
_entity_poly.type
_entity_poly.pdbx_seq_one_letter_code
_entity_poly.pdbx_strand_id
1 'polypeptide(L)'
;MAIRRMDRSQQGAKVVDSYVQRYAGAVTWFSPGSYNSRPPLQTSISNLVCAGDWVRMGDREHGAKGLCQERAYVSGLEAANALLENTIGTGKNSRPHPVIAIREDEMQVQLGREINKNIMDALQPLGLASPWVR
;
A
#
# COMPACT_ATOMS: atom_id res chain seq x y z
N MET A 1 12.17 -14.73 20.87
CA MET A 1 11.15 -13.73 21.23
C MET A 1 11.05 -13.69 22.75
N ALA A 2 11.75 -12.74 23.37
CA ALA A 2 11.71 -12.59 24.82
C ALA A 2 10.48 -11.74 25.16
N ILE A 3 9.46 -12.36 25.76
CA ILE A 3 8.33 -11.63 26.34
C ILE A 3 8.90 -10.80 27.50
N ARG A 4 8.88 -9.47 27.36
CA ARG A 4 9.23 -8.55 28.44
C ARG A 4 8.40 -8.91 29.67
N ARG A 5 9.07 -9.13 30.81
CA ARG A 5 8.39 -9.25 32.11
C ARG A 5 7.52 -8.01 32.32
N MET A 6 6.24 -8.25 32.53
CA MET A 6 5.21 -7.26 32.84
C MET A 6 5.66 -6.44 34.06
N ASP A 7 5.48 -5.12 33.98
CA ASP A 7 5.70 -4.18 35.09
C ASP A 7 4.89 -4.64 36.33
N ARG A 8 5.51 -4.61 37.51
CA ARG A 8 4.90 -5.06 38.77
C ARG A 8 3.75 -4.15 39.23
N SER A 9 3.56 -2.98 38.61
CA SER A 9 2.48 -2.04 38.92
C SER A 9 1.06 -2.54 38.57
N GLN A 10 0.92 -3.62 37.78
CA GLN A 10 -0.37 -4.16 37.34
C GLN A 10 -0.79 -5.49 38.00
N GLN A 11 -0.20 -5.86 39.13
CA GLN A 11 -0.65 -7.02 39.90
C GLN A 11 -2.03 -6.73 40.53
N GLY A 12 -3.11 -7.25 39.93
CA GLY A 12 -4.48 -7.11 40.44
C GLY A 12 -5.52 -6.63 39.41
N ALA A 13 -5.12 -6.33 38.17
CA ALA A 13 -6.08 -5.96 37.12
C ALA A 13 -7.02 -7.14 36.81
N LYS A 14 -8.33 -6.93 37.02
CA LYS A 14 -9.37 -7.90 36.68
C LYS A 14 -9.79 -7.68 35.22
N VAL A 15 -9.52 -8.67 34.36
CA VAL A 15 -10.07 -8.70 33.00
C VAL A 15 -11.59 -8.89 33.11
N VAL A 16 -12.36 -7.93 32.63
CA VAL A 16 -13.84 -7.97 32.65
C VAL A 16 -14.43 -8.57 31.37
N ASP A 17 -13.69 -8.49 30.26
CA ASP A 17 -14.04 -9.07 28.96
C ASP A 17 -12.77 -9.30 28.13
N SER A 18 -12.78 -10.31 27.28
CA SER A 18 -11.68 -10.62 26.37
C SER A 18 -12.17 -11.35 25.13
N TYR A 19 -11.77 -10.86 23.96
CA TYR A 19 -12.04 -11.50 22.67
C TYR A 19 -10.73 -11.71 21.91
N VAL A 20 -10.52 -12.94 21.43
CA VAL A 20 -9.31 -13.32 20.67
C VAL A 20 -9.75 -13.90 19.34
N GLN A 21 -9.32 -13.26 18.26
CA GLN A 21 -9.55 -13.74 16.90
C GLN A 21 -8.21 -14.02 16.21
N ARG A 22 -8.15 -15.15 15.49
CA ARG A 22 -6.98 -15.51 14.67
C ARG A 22 -7.35 -15.40 13.21
N TYR A 23 -6.57 -14.63 12.47
CA TYR A 23 -6.73 -14.46 11.03
C TYR A 23 -5.45 -14.96 10.34
N ALA A 24 -5.39 -16.27 10.09
CA ALA A 24 -4.30 -16.85 9.32
C ALA A 24 -4.33 -16.29 7.89
N GLY A 25 -3.20 -15.78 7.41
CA GLY A 25 -3.12 -15.19 6.06
C GLY A 25 -3.82 -13.82 5.92
N ALA A 26 -4.12 -13.12 7.02
CA ALA A 26 -4.74 -11.79 6.98
C ALA A 26 -3.90 -10.73 6.28
N VAL A 27 -2.59 -10.96 6.20
CA VAL A 27 -1.64 -10.08 5.56
C VAL A 27 -0.98 -10.83 4.41
N THR A 28 -0.88 -10.16 3.27
CA THR A 28 -0.10 -10.64 2.13
C THR A 28 1.37 -10.50 2.47
N TRP A 29 2.10 -11.62 2.38
CA TRP A 29 3.55 -11.61 2.54
C TRP A 29 4.22 -11.30 1.21
N PHE A 30 5.01 -10.24 1.18
CA PHE A 30 5.81 -9.88 0.00
C PHE A 30 7.27 -10.26 0.25
N SER A 31 7.78 -11.22 -0.51
CA SER A 31 9.22 -11.46 -0.55
C SER A 31 9.94 -10.28 -1.23
N PRO A 32 11.23 -10.03 -0.91
CA PRO A 32 12.04 -9.07 -1.66
C PRO A 32 11.91 -9.30 -3.18
N GLY A 33 11.68 -8.23 -3.95
CA GLY A 33 11.51 -8.28 -5.40
C GLY A 33 10.13 -8.72 -5.92
N SER A 34 9.20 -9.17 -5.06
CA SER A 34 7.87 -9.64 -5.49
C SER A 34 6.94 -8.55 -6.05
N TYR A 35 7.35 -7.28 -6.06
CA TYR A 35 6.54 -6.18 -6.57
C TYR A 35 6.09 -6.42 -8.02
N ASN A 36 6.99 -6.89 -8.90
CA ASN A 36 6.66 -7.15 -10.30
C ASN A 36 5.65 -8.29 -10.48
N SER A 37 5.57 -9.21 -9.53
CA SER A 37 4.61 -10.32 -9.53
C SER A 37 3.21 -9.92 -9.08
N ARG A 38 3.05 -8.70 -8.53
CA ARG A 38 1.73 -8.18 -8.14
C ARG A 38 0.87 -7.91 -9.39
N PRO A 39 -0.45 -8.13 -9.34
CA PRO A 39 -1.33 -7.84 -10.46
C PRO A 39 -1.36 -6.33 -10.77
N PRO A 40 -1.36 -5.91 -12.04
CA PRO A 40 -1.63 -4.54 -12.43
C PRO A 40 -3.12 -4.21 -12.32
N LEU A 41 -3.47 -2.93 -12.11
CA LEU A 41 -4.86 -2.47 -12.07
C LEU A 41 -5.62 -2.83 -13.36
N GLN A 42 -4.98 -2.62 -14.50
CA GLN A 42 -5.51 -2.99 -15.81
C GLN A 42 -4.76 -4.19 -16.37
N THR A 43 -5.50 -5.15 -16.90
CA THR A 43 -4.93 -6.35 -17.53
C THR A 43 -4.95 -6.22 -19.06
N SER A 44 -4.40 -7.21 -19.77
CA SER A 44 -4.52 -7.28 -21.23
C SER A 44 -5.94 -7.63 -21.72
N ILE A 45 -6.85 -8.00 -20.81
CA ILE A 45 -8.23 -8.35 -21.10
C ILE A 45 -9.10 -7.12 -20.78
N SER A 46 -9.79 -6.58 -21.78
CA SER A 46 -10.46 -5.26 -21.71
C SER A 46 -11.51 -5.13 -20.61
N ASN A 47 -12.21 -6.21 -20.28
CA ASN A 47 -13.24 -6.25 -19.25
C ASN A 47 -12.77 -6.90 -17.93
N LEU A 48 -11.46 -7.03 -17.73
CA LEU A 48 -10.86 -7.57 -16.52
C LEU A 48 -9.89 -6.56 -15.90
N VAL A 49 -10.21 -6.15 -14.68
CA VAL A 49 -9.41 -5.23 -13.86
C VAL A 49 -9.10 -5.90 -12.52
N CYS A 50 -8.02 -5.47 -11.87
CA CYS A 50 -7.67 -5.92 -10.53
C CYS A 50 -7.82 -4.78 -9.52
N ALA A 51 -8.33 -5.11 -8.33
CA ALA A 51 -8.46 -4.20 -7.20
C ALA A 51 -7.87 -4.83 -5.93
N GLY A 52 -7.59 -4.00 -4.94
CA GLY A 52 -6.99 -4.39 -3.66
C GLY A 52 -5.71 -3.62 -3.34
N ASP A 53 -5.34 -3.60 -2.07
CA ASP A 53 -4.15 -2.91 -1.55
C ASP A 53 -2.82 -3.45 -2.14
N TRP A 54 -2.82 -4.69 -2.60
CA TRP A 54 -1.69 -5.32 -3.27
C TRP A 54 -1.68 -5.16 -4.80
N VAL A 55 -2.58 -4.38 -5.39
CA VAL A 55 -2.54 -4.09 -6.84
C VAL A 55 -1.49 -3.01 -7.16
N ARG A 56 -0.83 -3.12 -8.32
CA ARG A 56 0.02 -2.05 -8.88
C ARG A 56 -0.84 -1.07 -9.66
N MET A 57 -0.95 0.16 -9.17
CA MET A 57 -1.85 1.16 -9.74
C MET A 57 -1.18 2.12 -10.75
N GLY A 58 0.15 2.06 -10.89
CA GLY A 58 0.88 2.88 -11.84
C GLY A 58 0.73 4.38 -11.54
N ASP A 59 0.24 5.15 -12.50
CA ASP A 59 0.02 6.61 -12.32
C ASP A 59 -1.17 6.92 -11.41
N ARG A 60 -2.02 5.93 -11.11
CA ARG A 60 -3.19 6.05 -10.22
C ARG A 60 -2.85 5.69 -8.77
N GLU A 61 -1.57 5.58 -8.44
CA GLU A 61 -1.13 5.29 -7.08
C GLU A 61 -1.65 6.34 -6.09
N HIS A 62 -2.11 5.86 -4.93
CA HIS A 62 -2.83 6.68 -3.97
C HIS A 62 -2.29 6.47 -2.56
N GLY A 63 -1.83 7.56 -1.95
CA GLY A 63 -1.49 7.58 -0.53
C GLY A 63 -0.38 6.63 -0.14
N ALA A 64 -0.61 5.92 0.97
CA ALA A 64 0.34 4.95 1.48
C ALA A 64 0.57 3.82 0.45
N LYS A 65 1.84 3.56 0.14
CA LYS A 65 2.25 2.53 -0.84
C LYS A 65 2.16 1.08 -0.30
N GLY A 66 1.56 0.90 0.88
CA GLY A 66 1.51 -0.35 1.61
C GLY A 66 0.11 -0.98 1.67
N LEU A 67 0.00 -2.05 2.47
CA LEU A 67 -1.26 -2.74 2.76
C LEU A 67 -2.11 -1.89 3.71
N CYS A 68 -2.95 -1.02 3.15
CA CYS A 68 -3.89 -0.22 3.93
C CYS A 68 -5.30 -0.30 3.33
N GLN A 69 -6.29 -0.15 4.21
CA GLN A 69 -7.71 -0.19 3.83
C GLN A 69 -8.06 0.94 2.85
N GLU A 70 -7.46 2.11 3.01
CA GLU A 70 -7.63 3.25 2.10
C GLU A 70 -7.20 2.88 0.66
N ARG A 71 -6.04 2.25 0.50
CA ARG A 71 -5.57 1.81 -0.82
C ARG A 71 -6.46 0.71 -1.39
N ALA A 72 -6.93 -0.23 -0.58
CA ALA A 72 -7.90 -1.24 -1.04
C ALA A 72 -9.19 -0.58 -1.54
N TYR A 73 -9.67 0.45 -0.84
CA TYR A 73 -10.84 1.22 -1.24
C TYR A 73 -10.62 1.98 -2.56
N VAL A 74 -9.55 2.77 -2.64
CA VAL A 74 -9.26 3.60 -3.82
C VAL A 74 -8.91 2.77 -5.05
N SER A 75 -8.16 1.67 -4.90
CA SER A 75 -7.93 0.74 -6.00
C SER A 75 -9.22 0.12 -6.53
N GLY A 76 -10.22 -0.11 -5.69
CA GLY A 76 -11.56 -0.54 -6.11
C GLY A 76 -12.27 0.51 -6.96
N LEU A 77 -12.24 1.78 -6.53
CA LEU A 77 -12.81 2.89 -7.31
C LEU A 77 -12.13 3.05 -8.67
N GLU A 78 -10.79 3.02 -8.68
CA GLU A 78 -10.01 3.14 -9.91
C GLU A 78 -10.22 1.97 -10.87
N ALA A 79 -10.34 0.74 -10.34
CA ALA A 79 -10.65 -0.44 -11.13
C ALA A 79 -12.06 -0.34 -11.74
N ALA A 80 -13.06 0.11 -10.96
CA ALA A 80 -14.40 0.32 -11.46
C ALA A 80 -14.45 1.42 -12.55
N ASN A 81 -13.72 2.52 -12.36
CA ASN A 81 -13.58 3.59 -13.34
C ASN A 81 -12.92 3.09 -14.64
N ALA A 82 -11.84 2.31 -14.53
CA ALA A 82 -11.18 1.70 -15.69
C ALA A 82 -12.12 0.74 -16.42
N LEU A 83 -12.87 -0.09 -15.69
CA LEU A 83 -13.83 -1.02 -16.30
C LEU A 83 -14.95 -0.27 -17.03
N LEU A 84 -15.47 0.80 -16.41
CA LEU A 84 -16.48 1.67 -17.01
C LEU A 84 -16.00 2.26 -18.33
N GLU A 85 -14.79 2.82 -18.32
CA GLU A 85 -14.12 3.41 -19.49
C GLU A 85 -13.89 2.37 -20.59
N ASN A 86 -13.39 1.19 -20.25
CA ASN A 86 -13.03 0.14 -21.21
C ASN A 86 -14.24 -0.60 -21.82
N THR A 87 -15.42 -0.52 -21.21
CA THR A 87 -16.59 -1.32 -21.63
C THR A 87 -17.76 -0.49 -22.12
N ILE A 88 -18.21 0.49 -21.33
CA ILE A 88 -19.43 1.27 -21.61
C ILE A 88 -19.05 2.65 -22.15
N GLY A 89 -17.84 3.13 -21.86
CA GLY A 89 -17.42 4.50 -22.11
C GLY A 89 -18.07 5.48 -21.13
N THR A 90 -17.59 6.73 -21.15
CA THR A 90 -18.11 7.80 -20.30
C THR A 90 -19.25 8.55 -20.99
N GLY A 91 -20.35 8.79 -20.27
CA GLY A 91 -21.56 9.39 -20.82
C GLY A 91 -22.52 9.90 -19.74
N LYS A 92 -23.69 10.43 -20.14
CA LYS A 92 -24.66 11.02 -19.18
C LYS A 92 -25.05 10.06 -18.05
N ASN A 93 -25.14 8.76 -18.35
CA ASN A 93 -25.53 7.69 -17.41
C ASN A 93 -24.32 6.87 -16.89
N SER A 94 -23.11 7.23 -17.28
CA SER A 94 -21.89 6.47 -17.02
C SER A 94 -20.78 7.46 -16.65
N ARG A 95 -20.72 7.84 -15.37
CA ARG A 95 -19.78 8.84 -14.86
C ARG A 95 -18.78 8.15 -13.92
N PRO A 96 -17.47 8.39 -14.09
CA PRO A 96 -16.47 7.84 -13.19
C PRO A 96 -16.66 8.42 -11.78
N HIS A 97 -16.37 7.61 -10.77
CA HIS A 97 -16.36 8.07 -9.39
C HIS A 97 -15.12 8.94 -9.13
N PRO A 98 -15.26 10.13 -8.54
CA PRO A 98 -14.10 10.97 -8.23
C PRO A 98 -13.20 10.31 -7.18
N VAL A 99 -11.89 10.37 -7.40
CA VAL A 99 -10.86 9.97 -6.42
C VAL A 99 -10.17 11.23 -5.94
N ILE A 100 -10.29 11.54 -4.65
CA ILE A 100 -9.79 12.78 -4.06
C ILE A 100 -8.32 12.59 -3.71
N ALA A 101 -7.42 13.33 -4.37
CA ALA A 101 -5.99 13.25 -4.12
C ALA A 101 -5.64 13.52 -2.65
N ILE A 102 -4.66 12.77 -2.15
CA ILE A 102 -4.10 12.99 -0.82
C ILE A 102 -3.16 14.19 -0.87
N ARG A 103 -3.15 14.95 0.23
CA ARG A 103 -2.22 16.05 0.42
C ARG A 103 -0.77 15.58 0.28
N GLU A 104 0.02 16.33 -0.47
CA GLU A 104 1.44 16.04 -0.61
C GLU A 104 2.18 16.07 0.74
N ASP A 105 3.29 15.34 0.80
CA ASP A 105 4.21 15.39 1.94
C ASP A 105 4.75 16.83 2.11
N GLU A 106 5.08 17.21 3.35
CA GLU A 106 5.68 18.51 3.62
C GLU A 106 7.00 18.70 2.84
N MET A 107 7.32 19.92 2.43
CA MET A 107 8.50 20.24 1.60
C MET A 107 9.80 19.66 2.18
N GLN A 108 10.01 19.77 3.50
CA GLN A 108 11.19 19.23 4.17
C GLN A 108 11.29 17.69 4.07
N VAL A 109 10.15 16.99 4.03
CA VAL A 109 10.12 15.53 3.89
C VAL A 109 10.43 15.13 2.44
N GLN A 110 9.86 15.84 1.47
CA GLN A 110 10.14 15.61 0.05
C GLN A 110 11.63 15.82 -0.26
N LEU A 111 12.19 16.96 0.15
CA LEU A 111 13.59 17.29 -0.05
C LEU A 111 14.52 16.30 0.67
N GLY A 112 14.19 15.93 1.92
CA GLY A 112 14.97 14.95 2.68
C GLY A 112 15.02 13.58 2.00
N ARG A 113 13.90 13.11 1.43
CA ARG A 113 13.83 11.85 0.68
C ARG A 113 14.65 11.91 -0.60
N GLU A 114 14.62 13.02 -1.32
CA GLU A 114 15.37 13.22 -2.56
C GLU A 114 16.88 13.29 -2.31
N ILE A 115 17.32 14.07 -1.32
CA ILE A 115 18.73 14.14 -0.90
C ILE A 115 19.21 12.75 -0.47
N ASN A 116 18.45 12.05 0.38
CA ASN A 116 18.81 10.71 0.82
C ASN A 116 18.95 9.74 -0.36
N LYS A 117 18.00 9.76 -1.30
CA LYS A 117 18.07 8.93 -2.51
C LYS A 117 19.35 9.22 -3.29
N ASN A 118 19.66 10.48 -3.57
CA ASN A 118 20.84 10.87 -4.34
C ASN A 118 22.16 10.45 -3.65
N ILE A 119 22.24 10.58 -2.32
CA ILE A 119 23.40 10.11 -1.55
C ILE A 119 23.53 8.59 -1.65
N MET A 120 22.43 7.86 -1.45
CA MET A 120 22.43 6.39 -1.50
C MET A 120 22.79 5.86 -2.90
N ASP A 121 22.26 6.48 -3.96
CA ASP A 121 22.55 6.12 -5.35
C ASP A 121 24.04 6.38 -5.68
N ALA A 122 24.64 7.47 -5.16
CA ALA A 122 26.06 7.75 -5.33
C ALA A 122 26.99 6.78 -4.56
N LEU A 123 26.52 6.27 -3.42
CA LEU A 123 27.26 5.30 -2.59
C LEU A 123 27.06 3.85 -3.05
N GLN A 124 26.03 3.55 -3.84
CA GLN A 124 25.71 2.21 -4.32
C GLN A 124 26.87 1.52 -5.08
N PRO A 125 27.62 2.18 -5.99
CA PRO A 125 28.76 1.57 -6.68
C PRO A 125 29.92 1.19 -5.75
N LEU A 126 30.00 1.80 -4.57
CA LEU A 126 31.03 1.52 -3.56
C LEU A 126 30.66 0.34 -2.65
N GLY A 127 29.54 -0.34 -2.92
CA GLY A 127 29.04 -1.44 -2.07
C GLY A 127 28.49 -0.97 -0.71
N LEU A 128 28.34 0.34 -0.51
CA LEU A 128 27.79 0.96 0.69
C LEU A 128 26.27 1.15 0.60
N ALA A 129 25.62 0.47 -0.33
CA ALA A 129 24.16 0.44 -0.41
C ALA A 129 23.57 0.00 0.93
N SER A 130 22.40 0.54 1.26
CA SER A 130 21.71 0.24 2.51
C SER A 130 21.61 -1.28 2.70
N PRO A 131 22.04 -1.84 3.85
CA PRO A 131 22.00 -3.28 4.09
C PRO A 131 20.57 -3.87 4.03
N TRP A 132 19.56 -3.00 4.02
CA TRP A 132 18.14 -3.29 4.00
C TRP A 132 17.50 -3.29 2.60
N VAL A 133 18.22 -2.86 1.55
CA VAL A 133 17.73 -2.71 0.16
C VAL A 133 18.51 -3.61 -0.80
N ARG A 134 19.00 -4.76 -0.32
CA ARG A 134 19.62 -5.78 -1.18
C ARG A 134 18.59 -6.55 -2.00
#